data_AF-R6PE78-F1
#
_entry.id   AF-R6PE78-F1
#
_cell.length_a   1.000
_cell.length_b   1.000
_cell.length_c   1.000
_cell.angle_alpha   90.00
_cell.angle_beta   90.00
_cell.angle_gamma   90.00
#
_symmetry.space_group_name_H-M   'P 1'
#
loop_
_entity.id
_entity.type
_entity.pdbx_description
1 polymer ?
#
loop_
_entity_poly.entity_id
_entity_poly.type
_entity_poly.pdbx_seq_one_letter_code
_entity_poly.pdbx_strand_id
1 'polypeptide(L)'
;MKRDDLNDGLEIEANSSKLLIDAKTLRQYFGIEYQDNLGDILKQFTETFGKAIPMNISKNISDEEKGAMVKSLSISDSEDPNKIYCYKIKRNPNGGKRSDFNSDKTKLLRPGLFRKFENEPGVSFCYSDDSLKENDDSTILYNFSK
;
A
#
# COMPACT_ATOMS: atom_id res chain seq x y z
N MET A 1 -8.48 -7.33 2.47
CA MET A 1 -8.78 -6.08 3.17
C MET A 1 -10.19 -5.70 2.78
N LYS A 2 -11.08 -5.45 3.74
CA LYS A 2 -12.40 -4.91 3.44
C LYS A 2 -12.31 -3.41 3.26
N ARG A 3 -13.24 -2.83 2.48
CA ARG A 3 -13.29 -1.39 2.23
C ARG A 3 -13.38 -0.60 3.54
N ASP A 4 -14.24 -1.05 4.45
CA ASP A 4 -14.56 -0.33 5.68
C ASP A 4 -13.63 -0.69 6.85
N ASP A 5 -12.87 -1.78 6.74
CA ASP A 5 -11.83 -2.15 7.69
C ASP A 5 -10.60 -2.71 6.97
N LEU A 6 -9.58 -1.86 6.86
CA LEU A 6 -8.32 -2.21 6.25
C LEU A 6 -7.51 -3.22 7.09
N ASN A 7 -7.85 -3.49 8.34
CA ASN A 7 -7.24 -4.55 9.16
C ASN A 7 -7.88 -5.92 8.90
N ASP A 8 -9.10 -5.95 8.36
CA ASP A 8 -9.81 -7.18 8.02
C ASP A 8 -9.28 -7.74 6.68
N GLY A 9 -8.15 -8.43 6.75
CA GLY A 9 -7.50 -9.12 5.63
C GLY A 9 -7.67 -10.63 5.70
N LEU A 10 -7.92 -11.26 4.54
CA LEU A 10 -7.80 -12.70 4.37
C LEU A 10 -6.44 -13.02 3.77
N GLU A 11 -5.50 -13.44 4.60
CA GLU A 11 -4.17 -13.88 4.17
C GLU A 11 -4.19 -15.38 3.88
N ILE A 12 -3.83 -15.76 2.67
CA ILE A 12 -3.83 -17.15 2.19
C ILE A 12 -2.64 -17.43 1.28
N GLU A 13 -2.21 -18.67 1.26
CA GLU A 13 -1.20 -19.14 0.32
C GLU A 13 -1.78 -19.28 -1.10
N ALA A 14 -0.94 -19.11 -2.11
CA ALA A 14 -1.29 -19.29 -3.51
C ALA A 14 -0.11 -19.87 -4.28
N ASN A 15 -0.40 -20.52 -5.41
CA ASN A 15 0.60 -20.91 -6.41
C ASN A 15 0.18 -20.44 -7.81
N SER A 16 0.97 -20.79 -8.83
CA SER A 16 0.72 -20.38 -10.22
C SER A 16 -0.63 -20.86 -10.79
N SER A 17 -1.31 -21.80 -10.14
CA SER A 17 -2.55 -22.39 -10.63
C SER A 17 -3.78 -22.02 -9.80
N LYS A 18 -3.64 -21.80 -8.48
CA LYS A 18 -4.80 -21.57 -7.60
C LYS A 18 -4.45 -20.91 -6.26
N LEU A 19 -5.50 -20.38 -5.63
CA LEU A 19 -5.52 -20.03 -4.22
C LEU A 19 -5.67 -21.31 -3.37
N LEU A 20 -4.90 -21.42 -2.28
CA LEU A 20 -4.92 -22.57 -1.38
C LEU A 20 -5.86 -22.30 -0.20
N ILE A 21 -7.16 -22.28 -0.48
CA ILE A 21 -8.24 -22.00 0.48
C ILE A 21 -9.42 -22.93 0.24
N ASP A 22 -10.16 -23.28 1.29
CA ASP A 22 -11.40 -24.02 1.17
C ASP A 22 -12.59 -23.12 0.77
N ALA A 23 -13.56 -23.74 0.11
CA ALA A 23 -14.72 -23.04 -0.46
C ALA A 23 -15.64 -22.42 0.60
N LYS A 24 -15.64 -22.90 1.85
CA LYS A 24 -16.47 -22.35 2.93
C LYS A 24 -15.84 -21.06 3.46
N THR A 25 -14.54 -21.08 3.74
CA THR A 25 -13.81 -19.90 4.21
C THR A 25 -13.88 -18.76 3.20
N LEU A 26 -13.68 -19.06 1.90
CA LEU A 26 -13.82 -18.04 0.84
C LEU A 26 -15.21 -17.40 0.85
N ARG A 27 -16.27 -18.22 0.89
CA ARG A 27 -17.65 -17.72 0.89
C ARG A 27 -17.96 -16.85 2.10
N GLN A 28 -17.57 -17.30 3.28
CA GLN A 28 -17.81 -16.57 4.52
C GLN A 28 -17.11 -15.22 4.53
N TYR A 29 -15.86 -15.16 4.06
CA TYR A 29 -15.12 -13.90 4.02
C TYR A 29 -15.71 -12.88 3.03
N PHE A 30 -16.07 -13.34 1.82
CA PHE A 30 -16.61 -12.49 0.76
C PHE A 30 -18.14 -12.31 0.83
N GLY A 31 -18.82 -12.91 1.82
CA GLY A 31 -20.28 -12.85 1.93
C GLY A 31 -21.02 -13.51 0.77
N ILE A 32 -20.42 -14.53 0.14
CA ILE A 32 -21.01 -15.24 -0.99
C ILE A 32 -21.99 -16.30 -0.46
N GLU A 33 -23.27 -16.14 -0.77
CA GLU A 33 -24.31 -17.07 -0.34
C GLU A 33 -24.11 -18.49 -0.90
N TYR A 34 -24.55 -19.48 -0.12
CA TYR A 34 -24.59 -20.87 -0.57
C TYR A 34 -25.78 -21.07 -1.54
N GLN A 35 -25.55 -21.77 -2.65
CA GLN A 35 -26.59 -22.18 -3.59
C GLN A 35 -26.46 -23.68 -3.88
N ASP A 36 -27.49 -24.35 -4.37
CA ASP A 36 -27.44 -25.82 -4.54
C ASP A 36 -26.63 -26.28 -5.78
N ASN A 37 -26.27 -25.36 -6.69
CA ASN A 37 -25.65 -25.68 -7.98
C ASN A 37 -24.29 -24.98 -8.17
N LEU A 38 -23.41 -25.13 -7.18
CA LEU A 38 -22.27 -24.21 -6.92
C LEU A 38 -21.13 -24.22 -7.93
N GLY A 39 -21.07 -25.20 -8.85
CA GLY A 39 -19.86 -25.43 -9.64
C GLY A 39 -18.59 -25.46 -8.77
N ASP A 40 -17.45 -25.18 -9.38
CA ASP A 40 -16.21 -24.92 -8.63
C ASP A 40 -16.10 -23.41 -8.35
N ILE A 41 -16.53 -22.98 -7.16
CA ILE A 41 -16.49 -21.58 -6.73
C ILE A 41 -15.06 -21.01 -6.75
N LEU A 42 -14.04 -21.83 -6.47
CA LEU A 42 -12.66 -21.35 -6.45
C LEU A 42 -12.25 -20.97 -7.87
N LYS A 43 -12.58 -21.84 -8.84
CA LYS A 43 -12.35 -21.56 -10.26
C LYS A 43 -13.12 -20.35 -10.75
N GLN A 44 -14.42 -20.28 -10.46
CA GLN A 44 -15.26 -19.15 -10.88
C GLN A 44 -14.78 -17.82 -10.29
N PHE A 45 -14.42 -17.83 -9.00
CA PHE A 45 -13.87 -16.67 -8.32
C PHE A 45 -12.56 -16.23 -8.97
N THR A 46 -11.59 -17.13 -9.17
CA THR A 46 -10.28 -16.76 -9.73
C THR A 46 -10.38 -16.27 -11.18
N GLU A 47 -11.23 -16.89 -12.01
CA GLU A 47 -11.49 -16.45 -13.38
C GLU A 47 -12.16 -15.08 -13.44
N THR A 48 -13.13 -14.82 -12.57
CA THR A 48 -13.84 -13.53 -12.51
C THR A 48 -12.93 -12.44 -11.96
N PHE A 49 -12.23 -12.74 -10.86
CA PHE A 49 -11.30 -11.82 -10.22
C PHE A 49 -10.16 -11.45 -11.19
N GLY A 50 -9.57 -12.43 -11.88
CA GLY A 50 -8.51 -12.19 -12.87
C GLY A 50 -8.92 -11.24 -14.00
N LYS A 51 -10.19 -11.29 -14.44
CA LYS A 51 -10.74 -10.35 -15.44
C LYS A 51 -10.95 -8.94 -14.89
N ALA A 52 -11.14 -8.82 -13.57
CA ALA A 52 -11.35 -7.55 -12.89
C ALA A 52 -10.03 -6.86 -12.48
N ILE A 53 -8.89 -7.56 -12.52
CA ILE A 53 -7.58 -6.97 -12.20
C ILE A 53 -7.23 -5.93 -13.27
N PRO A 54 -7.00 -4.67 -12.89
CA PRO A 54 -6.61 -3.64 -13.84
C PRO A 54 -5.20 -3.90 -14.36
N MET A 55 -5.01 -3.83 -15.67
CA MET A 55 -3.70 -3.98 -16.31
C MET A 55 -2.81 -2.74 -16.16
N ASN A 56 -3.40 -1.60 -15.78
CA ASN A 56 -2.72 -0.33 -15.57
C ASN A 56 -3.27 0.34 -14.32
N ILE A 57 -2.41 1.06 -13.59
CA ILE A 57 -2.84 1.85 -12.44
C ILE A 57 -3.68 3.05 -12.94
N SER A 58 -4.86 3.23 -12.34
CA SER A 58 -5.73 4.38 -12.60
C SER A 58 -5.01 5.69 -12.20
N LYS A 59 -5.20 6.75 -12.98
CA LYS A 59 -4.76 8.10 -12.57
C LYS A 59 -5.63 8.67 -11.45
N ASN A 60 -6.87 8.19 -11.33
CA ASN A 60 -7.84 8.61 -10.33
C ASN A 60 -7.88 7.51 -9.27
N ILE A 61 -7.01 7.63 -8.27
CA ILE A 61 -6.98 6.75 -7.10
C ILE A 61 -7.84 7.43 -6.02
N SER A 62 -8.83 6.72 -5.49
CA SER A 62 -9.66 7.26 -4.41
C SER A 62 -8.85 7.39 -3.11
N ASP A 63 -9.36 8.18 -2.15
CA ASP A 63 -8.69 8.31 -0.85
C ASP A 63 -8.63 6.98 -0.09
N GLU A 64 -9.67 6.13 -0.24
CA GLU A 64 -9.70 4.80 0.36
C GLU A 64 -8.66 3.86 -0.28
N GLU A 65 -8.56 3.86 -1.61
CA GLU A 65 -7.55 3.09 -2.33
C GLU A 65 -6.14 3.56 -1.95
N LYS A 66 -5.92 4.87 -1.91
CA LYS A 66 -4.66 5.48 -1.49
C LYS A 66 -4.30 5.09 -0.06
N GLY A 67 -5.27 5.10 0.86
CA GLY A 67 -5.09 4.65 2.24
C GLY A 67 -4.69 3.17 2.33
N ALA A 68 -5.35 2.29 1.56
CA ALA A 68 -5.01 0.87 1.49
C ALA A 68 -3.59 0.64 0.95
N MET A 69 -3.20 1.36 -0.10
CA MET A 69 -1.85 1.30 -0.68
C MET A 69 -0.80 1.76 0.33
N VAL A 70 -0.99 2.93 0.96
CA VAL A 70 -0.05 3.48 1.95
C VAL A 70 0.13 2.54 3.14
N LYS A 71 -0.98 1.93 3.62
CA LYS A 71 -0.92 0.93 4.69
C LYS A 71 -0.11 -0.29 4.28
N SER A 72 -0.40 -0.88 3.12
CA SER A 72 0.33 -2.04 2.61
C SER A 72 1.82 -1.74 2.46
N LEU A 73 2.18 -0.59 1.87
CA LEU A 73 3.57 -0.15 1.71
C LEU A 73 4.28 0.03 3.07
N SER A 74 3.58 0.55 4.08
CA SER A 74 4.16 0.75 5.42
C SER A 74 4.46 -0.58 6.10
N ILE A 75 3.52 -1.54 6.02
CA ILE A 75 3.73 -2.90 6.55
C ILE A 75 4.91 -3.57 5.86
N SER A 76 5.01 -3.47 4.53
CA SER A 76 6.13 -4.04 3.77
C SER A 76 7.48 -3.39 4.10
N ASP A 77 7.49 -2.11 4.49
CA ASP A 77 8.68 -1.39 4.96
C ASP A 77 8.97 -1.63 6.46
N SER A 78 8.20 -2.50 7.14
CA SER A 78 8.25 -2.74 8.59
C SER A 78 8.03 -1.48 9.44
N GLU A 79 7.21 -0.56 8.94
CA GLU A 79 6.85 0.70 9.60
C GLU A 79 5.41 0.68 10.11
N ASP A 80 5.11 1.57 11.06
CA ASP A 80 3.74 1.80 11.53
C ASP A 80 2.87 2.37 10.39
N PRO A 81 1.75 1.70 10.02
CA PRO A 81 0.83 2.16 9.00
C PRO A 81 0.25 3.56 9.24
N ASN A 82 0.16 4.00 10.49
CA ASN A 82 -0.39 5.31 10.85
C ASN A 82 0.60 6.45 10.58
N LYS A 83 1.87 6.16 10.31
CA LYS A 83 2.87 7.18 9.99
C LYS A 83 2.65 7.76 8.60
N ILE A 84 1.76 8.74 8.46
CA ILE A 84 1.40 9.35 7.18
C ILE A 84 1.81 10.81 7.06
N TYR A 85 2.25 11.43 8.15
CA TYR A 85 2.61 12.86 8.20
C TYR A 85 4.10 13.05 7.94
N CYS A 86 4.46 13.56 6.75
CA CYS A 86 5.86 13.77 6.39
C CYS A 86 6.42 15.00 7.12
N TYR A 87 7.51 14.83 7.86
CA TYR A 87 8.06 15.90 8.69
C TYR A 87 9.51 16.26 8.36
N LYS A 88 10.26 15.37 7.71
CA LYS A 88 11.63 15.64 7.26
C LYS A 88 12.08 14.66 6.18
N ILE A 89 13.21 14.98 5.57
CA ILE A 89 14.03 14.07 4.77
C ILE A 89 15.38 13.88 5.45
N LYS A 90 16.03 12.73 5.22
CA LYS A 90 17.35 12.42 5.80
C LYS A 90 18.27 11.81 4.75
N ARG A 91 19.58 12.07 4.86
CA ARG A 91 20.60 11.26 4.19
C ARG A 91 20.75 9.94 4.96
N ASN A 92 20.72 8.83 4.24
CA ASN A 92 20.92 7.52 4.82
C ASN A 92 22.41 7.32 5.16
N PRO A 93 22.73 6.79 6.35
CA PRO A 93 24.11 6.55 6.74
C PRO A 93 24.73 5.42 5.92
N ASN A 94 26.06 5.40 5.85
CA ASN A 94 26.85 4.28 5.31
C ASN A 94 26.47 3.85 3.88
N GLY A 95 26.02 4.80 3.04
CA GLY A 95 25.60 4.51 1.66
C GLY A 95 24.27 3.74 1.56
N GLY A 96 23.49 3.71 2.65
CA GLY A 96 22.16 3.10 2.65
C GLY A 96 21.25 3.72 1.59
N LYS A 97 20.39 2.88 1.00
CA LYS A 97 19.44 3.31 -0.02
C LYS A 97 18.02 3.35 0.52
N ARG A 98 17.24 4.31 0.03
CA ARG A 98 15.79 4.39 0.23
C ARG A 98 15.14 3.11 -0.32
N SER A 99 14.20 2.54 0.44
CA SER A 99 13.44 1.39 -0.01
C SER A 99 12.46 1.77 -1.14
N ASP A 100 12.07 0.78 -1.93
CA ASP A 100 11.02 0.96 -2.94
C ASP A 100 9.69 1.34 -2.27
N PHE A 101 9.40 0.76 -1.09
CA PHE A 101 8.21 1.07 -0.30
C PHE A 101 8.17 2.53 0.17
N ASN A 102 9.28 3.07 0.70
CA ASN A 102 9.38 4.48 1.08
C ASN A 102 9.21 5.41 -0.14
N SER A 103 9.77 5.00 -1.29
CA SER A 103 9.64 5.73 -2.56
C SER A 103 8.19 5.80 -3.01
N ASP A 104 7.50 4.67 -3.09
CA ASP A 104 6.11 4.60 -3.57
C ASP A 104 5.13 5.25 -2.59
N LYS A 105 5.35 5.09 -1.27
CA LYS A 105 4.57 5.80 -0.25
C LYS A 105 4.69 7.31 -0.43
N THR A 106 5.88 7.81 -0.75
CA THR A 106 6.10 9.24 -0.98
C THR A 106 5.54 9.72 -2.31
N LYS A 107 5.57 8.91 -3.37
CA LYS A 107 4.86 9.24 -4.63
C LYS A 107 3.36 9.45 -4.40
N LEU A 108 2.75 8.66 -3.51
CA LEU A 108 1.34 8.78 -3.14
C LEU A 108 1.08 10.01 -2.25
N LEU A 109 1.85 10.17 -1.17
CA LEU A 109 1.58 11.18 -0.14
C LEU A 109 2.13 12.57 -0.47
N ARG A 110 3.34 12.67 -1.04
CA ARG A 110 4.07 13.92 -1.28
C ARG A 110 4.76 13.90 -2.67
N PRO A 111 3.99 13.84 -3.78
CA PRO A 111 4.57 13.69 -5.12
C PRO A 111 5.52 14.82 -5.52
N GLY A 112 5.25 16.05 -5.09
CA GLY A 112 6.12 17.21 -5.33
C GLY A 112 7.49 17.05 -4.67
N LEU A 113 7.50 16.68 -3.39
CA LEU A 113 8.71 16.38 -2.63
C LEU A 113 9.48 15.18 -3.20
N PHE A 114 8.78 14.11 -3.59
CA PHE A 114 9.39 12.93 -4.19
C PHE A 114 10.20 13.27 -5.45
N ARG A 115 9.60 14.02 -6.39
CA ARG A 115 10.26 14.39 -7.67
C ARG A 115 11.60 15.09 -7.47
N LYS A 116 11.77 15.86 -6.40
CA LYS A 116 13.03 16.56 -6.10
C LYS A 116 14.18 15.61 -5.75
N PHE A 117 13.88 14.42 -5.24
CA PHE A 117 14.87 13.44 -4.77
C PHE A 117 14.70 12.05 -5.41
N GLU A 118 13.97 11.96 -6.53
CA GLU A 118 13.69 10.67 -7.19
C GLU A 118 14.98 9.97 -7.62
N ASN A 119 15.97 10.74 -8.08
CA ASN A 119 17.28 10.28 -8.52
C ASN A 119 18.33 10.27 -7.39
N GLU A 120 17.93 10.54 -6.15
CA GLU A 120 18.80 10.52 -4.97
C GLU A 120 18.42 9.35 -4.04
N PRO A 121 18.83 8.11 -4.35
CA PRO A 121 18.48 6.95 -3.53
C PRO A 121 19.11 6.99 -2.14
N GLY A 122 20.13 7.82 -1.91
CA GLY A 122 20.72 8.04 -0.59
C GLY A 122 19.86 8.89 0.35
N VAL A 123 18.72 9.41 -0.10
CA VAL A 123 17.82 10.25 0.70
C VAL A 123 16.51 9.52 0.96
N SER A 124 16.05 9.48 2.20
CA SER A 124 14.76 8.88 2.59
C SER A 124 13.81 9.90 3.20
N PHE A 125 12.51 9.69 3.02
CA PHE A 125 11.44 10.53 3.57
C PHE A 125 10.98 9.96 4.91
N CYS A 126 10.86 10.82 5.92
CA CYS A 126 10.48 10.41 7.27
C CYS A 126 9.04 10.84 7.56
N TYR A 127 8.27 9.89 8.08
CA TYR A 127 6.86 10.06 8.42
C TYR A 127 6.63 9.87 9.92
N SER A 128 5.63 10.57 10.46
CA SER A 128 5.11 10.41 11.82
C SER A 128 3.62 10.07 11.76
N ASP A 129 3.15 9.44 12.81
CA ASP A 129 1.74 9.23 13.17
C ASP A 129 1.09 10.48 13.81
N ASP A 130 1.92 11.36 14.37
CA ASP A 130 1.54 12.66 14.91
C ASP A 130 1.36 13.73 13.82
N SER A 131 0.11 14.13 13.60
CA SER A 131 -0.27 15.19 12.66
C SER A 131 0.40 16.55 12.95
N LEU A 132 0.72 16.85 14.21
CA LEU A 132 1.34 18.12 14.60
C LEU A 132 2.79 18.24 14.15
N LYS A 133 3.41 17.13 13.71
CA LYS A 133 4.77 17.13 13.16
C LYS A 133 4.80 17.33 11.66
N GLU A 134 3.66 17.31 10.96
CA GLU A 134 3.66 17.49 9.51
C GLU A 134 4.28 18.84 9.14
N ASN A 135 5.25 18.81 8.23
CA ASN A 135 5.85 20.02 7.67
C ASN A 135 5.47 20.14 6.20
N ASP A 136 5.31 21.35 5.70
CA ASP A 136 5.17 21.60 4.26
C ASP A 136 6.50 21.33 3.54
N ASP A 137 6.43 21.15 2.21
CA ASP A 137 7.60 20.81 1.39
C ASP A 137 8.71 21.88 1.49
N SER A 138 8.35 23.16 1.60
CA SER A 138 9.33 24.26 1.68
C SER A 138 10.09 24.23 3.00
N THR A 139 9.37 24.02 4.11
CA THR A 139 9.96 23.87 5.45
C THR A 139 10.90 22.66 5.50
N ILE A 140 10.50 21.51 4.93
CA ILE A 140 11.34 20.31 4.87
C ILE A 140 12.63 20.58 4.10
N LEU A 141 12.54 21.22 2.93
CA LEU A 141 13.70 21.52 2.09
C LEU A 141 14.65 22.52 2.74
N TYR A 142 14.10 23.59 3.36
CA TYR A 142 14.89 24.57 4.10
C TYR A 142 15.67 23.89 5.24
N ASN A 143 15.00 23.03 6.03
CA ASN A 143 15.63 22.31 7.12
C ASN A 143 16.69 21.30 6.66
N PHE A 144 16.53 20.70 5.47
CA PHE A 144 17.50 19.77 4.90
C PHE A 144 18.74 20.45 4.30
N SER A 145 18.60 21.72 3.91
CA SER A 145 19.70 22.52 3.36
C SER A 145 20.66 23.07 4.41
N LYS A 146 20.30 22.98 5.70
CA LYS A 146 21.14 23.33 6.84
C LYS A 146 22.10 22.19 7.18
#